data_AF-A0A957PA67-F1
#
_entry.id   AF-A0A957PA67-F1
#
_cell.length_a   1.000
_cell.length_b   1.000
_cell.length_c   1.000
_cell.angle_alpha   90.00
_cell.angle_beta   90.00
_cell.angle_gamma   90.00
#
_symmetry.space_group_name_H-M   'P 1'
#
loop_
_entity.id
_entity.type
_entity.pdbx_description
1 polymer ?
#
loop_
_entity_poly.entity_id
_entity_poly.type
_entity_poly.pdbx_seq_one_letter_code
_entity_poly.pdbx_strand_id
1 'polypeptide(L)'
;IRLALRGSDVNSHDNVEVKLRADDNLYAVVLKSMTDLPVWRPIYLDLQEFTGANTIDLTNITHFEIGIVRCTSDCEVPDVPGTSVSNDQHVGTLLIDEFALVDLKPGAPHRIVETGFERVMQNRGVAELAATSIYTKITPSGSAKDLVPAWFPEQNPNYNTYVQAEALLVFIYEYERTDNIIYRDAARNLARKLLSLQIPTGKTNAGAWYTSYDKNLEPPSQPLPNLAPDPQPLCDGNEIMIQHQEQLVANNIDACEWVGNVGWVLIALEKLHRNGLYDDPAALRDAIDKGVEWVIGQIGREPAYPDLISLGIEGNLSAYFGLLASGEKQAAERVGQAIFQFGWDPVQRRMRPGVRPADAATAMDVSGSWGTTFLCSIGMIEEALDSQGYTATVLRTRSFSETVTGYGDIAGPFTVAIEFTAQAAVAGIQDADSVMNEIYPLQMTDHQYAGAFPGATDHWYGGSLPPWNTTMSGVSPTAWVYFASSYIDPLGGACQSKIHLPLLFR
;
A
#
# COMPACT_ATOMS: atom_id res chain seq x y z
N ILE A 1 -17.08 -12.78 -1.25
CA ILE A 1 -17.49 -12.81 0.19
C ILE A 1 -16.24 -12.64 1.03
N ARG A 2 -16.30 -11.86 2.12
CA ARG A 2 -15.17 -11.65 3.03
C ARG A 2 -15.43 -12.39 4.34
N LEU A 3 -14.51 -13.25 4.75
CA LEU A 3 -14.63 -14.04 5.97
C LEU A 3 -13.38 -13.89 6.84
N ALA A 4 -13.62 -14.08 8.14
CA ALA A 4 -12.68 -13.85 9.20
C ALA A 4 -12.75 -15.06 10.15
N LEU A 5 -11.80 -16.00 10.03
CA LEU A 5 -11.85 -17.30 10.74
C LEU A 5 -10.68 -17.49 11.68
N ARG A 6 -10.92 -18.04 12.88
CA ARG A 6 -9.89 -18.57 13.76
C ARG A 6 -10.30 -19.92 14.29
N GLY A 7 -9.41 -20.88 14.12
CA GLY A 7 -9.50 -22.21 14.73
C GLY A 7 -9.20 -22.16 16.22
N SER A 8 -9.96 -22.91 17.01
CA SER A 8 -9.71 -23.09 18.45
C SER A 8 -8.72 -24.21 18.75
N ASP A 9 -8.48 -25.11 17.79
CA ASP A 9 -7.71 -26.33 18.00
C ASP A 9 -7.03 -26.80 16.71
N VAL A 10 -5.69 -26.81 16.73
CA VAL A 10 -4.83 -27.27 15.63
C VAL A 10 -5.03 -28.75 15.25
N ASN A 11 -5.72 -29.52 16.09
CA ASN A 11 -6.04 -30.93 15.84
C ASN A 11 -7.46 -31.12 15.28
N SER A 12 -8.28 -30.06 15.27
CA SER A 12 -9.62 -30.08 14.69
C SER A 12 -9.52 -29.66 13.22
N HIS A 13 -9.50 -30.63 12.30
CA HIS A 13 -9.44 -30.40 10.86
C HIS A 13 -10.83 -30.23 10.24
N ASP A 14 -11.64 -29.28 10.69
CA ASP A 14 -12.96 -29.00 10.11
C ASP A 14 -12.85 -28.13 8.85
N ASN A 15 -13.78 -28.36 7.92
CA ASN A 15 -13.98 -27.53 6.74
C ASN A 15 -15.01 -26.45 7.04
N VAL A 16 -14.94 -25.35 6.30
CA VAL A 16 -15.96 -24.31 6.30
C VAL A 16 -16.65 -24.31 4.94
N GLU A 17 -17.93 -24.66 4.94
CA GLU A 17 -18.79 -24.55 3.76
C GLU A 17 -19.45 -23.19 3.75
N VAL A 18 -19.32 -22.47 2.65
CA VAL A 18 -19.99 -21.19 2.43
C VAL A 18 -20.97 -21.39 1.30
N LYS A 19 -22.25 -21.18 1.60
CA LYS A 19 -23.36 -21.47 0.71
C LYS A 19 -24.19 -20.22 0.47
N LEU A 20 -24.56 -20.04 -0.78
CA LEU A 20 -25.39 -18.95 -1.24
C LEU A 20 -26.53 -19.52 -2.06
N ARG A 21 -27.76 -19.14 -1.74
CA ARG A 21 -28.94 -19.47 -2.52
C ARG A 21 -29.34 -18.25 -3.33
N ALA A 22 -29.28 -18.37 -4.65
CA ALA A 22 -29.83 -17.39 -5.58
C ALA A 22 -30.91 -18.08 -6.43
N ASP A 23 -32.11 -17.52 -6.41
CA ASP A 23 -33.33 -18.17 -6.90
C ASP A 23 -33.54 -19.59 -6.29
N ASP A 24 -33.78 -20.60 -7.13
CA ASP A 24 -33.90 -22.01 -6.76
C ASP A 24 -32.56 -22.77 -6.76
N ASN A 25 -31.44 -22.08 -7.01
CA ASN A 25 -30.13 -22.70 -7.13
C ASN A 25 -29.29 -22.48 -5.86
N LEU A 26 -28.57 -23.52 -5.46
CA LEU A 26 -27.58 -23.48 -4.38
C LEU A 26 -26.18 -23.42 -4.99
N TYR A 27 -25.40 -22.48 -4.49
CA TYR A 27 -24.01 -22.27 -4.82
C TYR A 27 -23.18 -22.50 -3.57
N ALA A 28 -22.07 -23.22 -3.68
CA ALA A 28 -21.23 -23.52 -2.53
C ALA A 28 -19.74 -23.49 -2.87
N VAL A 29 -18.95 -23.06 -1.90
CA VAL A 29 -17.50 -23.24 -1.88
C VAL A 29 -17.12 -23.88 -0.54
N VAL A 30 -16.17 -24.81 -0.60
CA VAL A 30 -15.66 -25.52 0.57
C VAL A 30 -14.24 -25.05 0.84
N LEU A 31 -14.05 -24.41 1.98
CA LEU A 31 -12.75 -24.04 2.50
C LEU A 31 -12.24 -25.21 3.35
N LYS A 32 -11.21 -25.90 2.88
CA LYS A 32 -10.67 -27.09 3.55
C LYS A 32 -9.77 -26.74 4.72
N SER A 33 -9.82 -27.54 5.79
CA SER A 33 -8.90 -27.44 6.95
C SER A 33 -8.75 -26.01 7.48
N MET A 34 -9.87 -25.37 7.83
CA MET A 34 -9.84 -23.96 8.26
C MET A 34 -9.82 -23.78 9.78
N THR A 35 -10.06 -24.84 10.55
CA THR A 35 -10.14 -24.78 12.02
C THR A 35 -8.88 -25.28 12.73
N ASP A 36 -7.88 -25.76 11.99
CA ASP A 36 -6.55 -26.11 12.53
C ASP A 36 -5.62 -24.88 12.62
N LEU A 37 -6.20 -23.68 12.47
CA LEU A 37 -5.50 -22.42 12.38
C LEU A 37 -5.50 -21.70 13.73
N PRO A 38 -4.39 -21.68 14.48
CA PRO A 38 -4.35 -21.09 15.82
C PRO A 38 -4.39 -19.55 15.81
N VAL A 39 -4.41 -18.96 14.61
CA VAL A 39 -4.38 -17.53 14.33
C VAL A 39 -5.58 -17.16 13.45
N TRP A 40 -6.03 -15.92 13.55
CA TRP A 40 -7.06 -15.38 12.66
C TRP A 40 -6.58 -15.36 11.21
N ARG A 41 -7.44 -15.76 10.27
CA ARG A 41 -7.22 -15.69 8.83
C ARG A 41 -8.34 -14.95 8.11
N PRO A 42 -8.01 -13.90 7.33
CA PRO A 42 -8.93 -13.32 6.38
C PRO A 42 -9.00 -14.24 5.15
N ILE A 43 -10.22 -14.45 4.65
CA ILE A 43 -10.47 -15.29 3.49
C ILE A 43 -11.34 -14.50 2.52
N TYR A 44 -10.82 -14.43 1.31
CA TYR A 44 -11.55 -13.95 0.16
C TYR A 44 -12.10 -15.13 -0.60
N LEU A 45 -13.42 -15.12 -0.77
CA LEU A 45 -14.09 -16.03 -1.68
C LEU A 45 -14.53 -15.23 -2.90
N ASP A 46 -13.88 -15.43 -4.03
CA ASP A 46 -14.43 -14.98 -5.30
C ASP A 46 -15.77 -15.70 -5.53
N LEU A 47 -16.77 -14.97 -5.99
CA LEU A 47 -18.06 -15.57 -6.36
C LEU A 47 -17.91 -16.55 -7.53
N GLN A 48 -16.82 -16.48 -8.29
CA GLN A 48 -16.47 -17.46 -9.33
C GLN A 48 -16.00 -18.80 -8.77
N GLU A 49 -15.49 -18.84 -7.52
CA GLU A 49 -15.09 -20.08 -6.86
C GLU A 49 -16.28 -20.89 -6.34
N PHE A 50 -17.45 -20.27 -6.30
CA PHE A 50 -18.67 -20.97 -5.96
C PHE A 50 -19.07 -21.92 -7.09
N THR A 51 -19.22 -23.18 -6.70
CA THR A 51 -19.72 -24.22 -7.59
C THR A 51 -21.24 -24.30 -7.48
N GLY A 52 -21.91 -24.37 -8.62
CA GLY A 52 -23.36 -24.52 -8.72
C GLY A 52 -23.78 -24.79 -10.15
N ALA A 53 -25.09 -24.96 -10.37
CA ALA A 53 -25.60 -25.40 -11.66
C ALA A 53 -25.50 -24.34 -12.78
N ASN A 54 -25.43 -23.04 -12.42
CA ASN A 54 -25.51 -21.92 -13.36
C ASN A 54 -24.57 -20.76 -12.97
N THR A 55 -24.60 -19.65 -13.71
CA THR A 55 -24.00 -18.39 -13.26
C THR A 55 -24.84 -17.81 -12.11
N ILE A 56 -24.17 -17.29 -11.08
CA ILE A 56 -24.83 -16.72 -9.90
C ILE A 56 -25.52 -15.40 -10.28
N ASP A 57 -26.83 -15.34 -10.10
CA ASP A 57 -27.58 -14.08 -10.12
C ASP A 57 -27.53 -13.43 -8.74
N LEU A 58 -26.74 -12.38 -8.61
CA LEU A 58 -26.57 -11.68 -7.34
C LEU A 58 -27.83 -10.87 -6.96
N THR A 59 -28.70 -10.53 -7.91
CA THR A 59 -29.86 -9.67 -7.64
C THR A 59 -30.95 -10.33 -6.81
N ASN A 60 -30.96 -11.66 -6.72
CA ASN A 60 -31.96 -12.48 -6.01
C ASN A 60 -31.35 -13.46 -5.01
N ILE A 61 -30.42 -12.99 -4.16
CA ILE A 61 -29.89 -13.80 -3.07
C ILE A 61 -30.98 -13.93 -1.99
N THR A 62 -31.47 -15.16 -1.76
CA THR A 62 -32.56 -15.44 -0.81
C THR A 62 -32.07 -16.09 0.48
N HIS A 63 -30.88 -16.69 0.45
CA HIS A 63 -30.32 -17.36 1.62
C HIS A 63 -28.79 -17.33 1.58
N PHE A 64 -28.19 -17.16 2.75
CA PHE A 64 -26.75 -17.28 2.95
C PHE A 64 -26.52 -18.16 4.18
N GLU A 65 -25.73 -19.20 4.01
CA GLU A 65 -25.41 -20.17 5.07
C GLU A 65 -23.89 -20.35 5.13
N ILE A 66 -23.34 -20.30 6.35
CA ILE A 66 -21.98 -20.74 6.62
C ILE A 66 -22.06 -21.90 7.60
N GLY A 67 -21.53 -23.05 7.20
CA GLY A 67 -21.51 -24.25 8.02
C GLY A 67 -20.06 -24.64 8.34
N ILE A 68 -19.79 -24.94 9.60
CA ILE A 68 -18.58 -25.70 9.97
C ILE A 68 -18.94 -27.16 9.80
N VAL A 69 -18.23 -27.84 8.89
CA VAL A 69 -18.50 -29.23 8.53
C VAL A 69 -17.27 -30.06 8.81
N ARG A 70 -17.44 -31.12 9.60
CA ARG A 70 -16.36 -32.05 9.93
C ARG A 70 -15.74 -32.59 8.63
N CYS A 71 -14.42 -32.47 8.48
CA CYS A 71 -13.73 -33.12 7.38
C CYS A 71 -13.89 -34.65 7.54
N THR A 72 -14.52 -35.28 6.55
CA THR A 72 -14.80 -36.72 6.57
C THR A 72 -14.00 -37.49 5.51
N SER A 73 -13.38 -36.79 4.56
CA SER A 73 -12.48 -37.32 3.51
C SER A 73 -11.64 -36.18 2.91
N ASP A 74 -10.37 -36.45 2.57
CA ASP A 74 -9.40 -35.50 1.96
C ASP A 74 -9.02 -34.28 2.83
N CYS A 75 -8.69 -34.51 4.11
CA CYS A 75 -8.08 -33.48 4.97
C CYS A 75 -6.59 -33.35 4.61
N GLU A 76 -6.05 -32.13 4.55
CA GLU A 76 -4.66 -31.89 4.12
C GLU A 76 -3.60 -32.49 5.04
N VAL A 77 -3.96 -32.93 6.25
CA VAL A 77 -3.09 -33.63 7.18
C VAL A 77 -3.81 -34.88 7.70
N PRO A 78 -3.26 -36.10 7.57
CA PRO A 78 -3.79 -37.27 8.27
C PRO A 78 -3.53 -37.11 9.77
N ASP A 79 -4.52 -37.45 10.59
CA ASP A 79 -4.41 -37.61 12.05
C ASP A 79 -3.01 -38.10 12.45
N VAL A 80 -2.29 -37.31 13.25
CA VAL A 80 -0.96 -37.69 13.75
C VAL A 80 -1.10 -38.99 14.55
N PRO A 81 -0.49 -40.12 14.14
CA PRO A 81 -0.67 -41.38 14.85
C PRO A 81 -0.03 -41.31 16.23
N GLY A 82 -0.85 -41.34 17.29
CA GLY A 82 -0.38 -41.47 18.68
C GLY A 82 -0.80 -40.37 19.66
N THR A 83 -1.52 -39.33 19.22
CA THR A 83 -2.14 -38.37 20.13
C THR A 83 -3.44 -38.96 20.69
N SER A 84 -3.53 -39.04 22.02
CA SER A 84 -4.77 -39.43 22.68
C SER A 84 -5.83 -38.36 22.41
N VAL A 85 -6.89 -38.73 21.69
CA VAL A 85 -8.07 -37.90 21.44
C VAL A 85 -8.65 -37.49 22.80
N SER A 86 -8.34 -36.28 23.25
CA SER A 86 -9.02 -35.69 24.40
C SER A 86 -10.42 -35.30 23.93
N ASN A 87 -11.44 -35.36 24.79
CA ASN A 87 -12.81 -35.02 24.40
C ASN A 87 -12.86 -33.61 23.78
N ASP A 88 -12.93 -33.58 22.44
CA ASP A 88 -12.74 -32.41 21.59
C ASP A 88 -13.78 -31.33 21.90
N GLN A 89 -13.32 -30.17 22.38
CA GLN A 89 -14.12 -28.95 22.33
C GLN A 89 -14.04 -28.38 20.91
N HIS A 90 -14.98 -28.80 20.06
CA HIS A 90 -15.18 -28.27 18.71
C HIS A 90 -15.82 -26.88 18.77
N VAL A 91 -15.04 -25.85 19.09
CA VAL A 91 -15.56 -24.47 19.28
C VAL A 91 -14.86 -23.50 18.33
N GLY A 92 -15.31 -23.43 17.09
CA GLY A 92 -14.91 -22.37 16.17
C GLY A 92 -15.70 -21.08 16.41
N THR A 93 -15.04 -19.92 16.34
CA THR A 93 -15.72 -18.62 16.31
C THR A 93 -15.70 -18.09 14.88
N LEU A 94 -16.87 -18.02 14.25
CA LEU A 94 -17.08 -17.36 12.96
C LEU A 94 -17.56 -15.94 13.24
N LEU A 95 -16.80 -14.95 12.78
CA LEU A 95 -17.24 -13.56 12.76
C LEU A 95 -17.64 -13.21 11.32
N ILE A 96 -18.94 -12.96 11.14
CA ILE A 96 -19.48 -12.30 9.95
C ILE A 96 -19.73 -10.87 10.38
N ASP A 97 -18.86 -9.96 9.96
CA ASP A 97 -19.00 -8.54 10.25
C ASP A 97 -20.15 -7.95 9.42
N GLU A 98 -20.11 -8.12 8.08
CA GLU A 98 -21.17 -7.68 7.18
C GLU A 98 -21.27 -8.58 5.93
N PHE A 99 -22.50 -8.91 5.52
CA PHE A 99 -22.78 -9.47 4.19
C PHE A 99 -23.77 -8.53 3.48
N ALA A 100 -23.29 -7.81 2.48
CA ALA A 100 -24.11 -6.89 1.71
C ALA A 100 -23.78 -7.01 0.22
N LEU A 101 -24.83 -7.04 -0.61
CA LEU A 101 -24.72 -6.74 -2.03
C LEU A 101 -25.16 -5.29 -2.21
N VAL A 102 -24.18 -4.41 -2.40
CA VAL A 102 -24.41 -2.98 -2.50
C VAL A 102 -24.16 -2.49 -3.92
N ASP A 103 -25.11 -1.73 -4.45
CA ASP A 103 -24.84 -0.91 -5.63
C ASP A 103 -23.94 0.25 -5.19
N LEU A 104 -22.73 0.29 -5.73
CA LEU A 104 -21.72 1.30 -5.44
C LEU A 104 -21.60 2.32 -6.58
N LYS A 105 -22.56 2.38 -7.50
CA LYS A 105 -22.60 3.47 -8.48
C LYS A 105 -22.85 4.81 -7.76
N PRO A 106 -22.34 5.93 -8.30
CA PRO A 106 -22.66 7.24 -7.74
C PRO A 106 -24.17 7.50 -7.66
N GLY A 107 -24.61 8.00 -6.51
CA GLY A 107 -26.03 8.22 -6.20
C GLY A 107 -26.79 6.98 -5.69
N ALA A 108 -26.15 5.80 -5.62
CA ALA A 108 -26.76 4.64 -5.00
C ALA A 108 -26.89 4.82 -3.47
N PRO A 109 -27.91 4.23 -2.80
CA PRO A 109 -28.23 4.52 -1.40
C PRO A 109 -27.13 4.25 -0.37
N HIS A 110 -26.18 3.35 -0.69
CA HIS A 110 -25.10 2.95 0.20
C HIS A 110 -23.75 3.58 -0.17
N ARG A 111 -23.71 4.37 -1.24
CA ARG A 111 -22.50 5.07 -1.66
C ARG A 111 -22.40 6.40 -0.92
N ILE A 112 -21.31 6.57 -0.17
CA ILE A 112 -20.91 7.85 0.38
C ILE A 112 -20.73 8.86 -0.76
N VAL A 113 -21.34 10.03 -0.61
CA VAL A 113 -21.24 11.14 -1.56
C VAL A 113 -20.36 12.21 -0.93
N GLU A 114 -19.19 12.40 -1.51
CA GLU A 114 -18.27 13.47 -1.12
C GLU A 114 -18.67 14.77 -1.81
N THR A 115 -18.66 15.86 -1.04
CA THR A 115 -18.98 17.21 -1.56
C THR A 115 -17.79 18.15 -1.53
N GLY A 116 -16.66 17.69 -1.01
CA GLY A 116 -15.39 18.42 -0.94
C GLY A 116 -14.32 17.60 -0.23
N PHE A 117 -13.11 18.15 -0.19
CA PHE A 117 -11.97 17.54 0.51
C PHE A 117 -11.87 18.10 1.92
N GLU A 118 -11.86 17.20 2.90
CA GLU A 118 -11.73 17.57 4.30
C GLU A 118 -10.31 17.98 4.68
N ARG A 119 -10.18 18.71 5.78
CA ARG A 119 -8.90 19.19 6.31
C ARG A 119 -8.63 18.61 7.68
N VAL A 120 -7.41 18.15 7.90
CA VAL A 120 -6.92 17.76 9.21
C VAL A 120 -6.47 19.00 9.97
N MET A 121 -6.90 19.16 11.22
CA MET A 121 -6.35 20.16 12.13
C MET A 121 -4.91 19.82 12.46
N GLN A 122 -4.03 20.81 12.32
CA GLN A 122 -2.63 20.63 12.60
C GLN A 122 -2.39 20.27 14.08
N ASN A 123 -1.62 19.22 14.32
CA ASN A 123 -1.21 18.79 15.65
C ASN A 123 0.31 18.76 15.74
N ARG A 124 0.88 19.90 16.18
CA ARG A 124 2.33 20.10 16.19
C ARG A 124 3.06 19.15 17.15
N GLY A 125 2.46 18.83 18.30
CA GLY A 125 3.07 17.93 19.27
C GLY A 125 3.24 16.52 18.71
N VAL A 126 2.20 16.00 18.04
CA VAL A 126 2.25 14.70 17.37
C VAL A 126 3.29 14.70 16.25
N ALA A 127 3.28 15.73 15.39
CA ALA A 127 4.21 15.86 14.28
C ALA A 127 5.67 15.90 14.76
N GLU A 128 5.97 16.70 15.79
CA GLU A 128 7.33 16.82 16.33
C GLU A 128 7.84 15.49 16.91
N LEU A 129 6.99 14.76 17.64
CA LEU A 129 7.33 13.45 18.17
C LEU A 129 7.53 12.41 17.07
N ALA A 130 6.73 12.46 15.99
CA ALA A 130 6.89 11.60 14.82
C ALA A 130 8.20 11.88 14.06
N ALA A 131 8.54 13.15 13.82
CA ALA A 131 9.80 13.51 13.19
C ALA A 131 11.01 13.12 14.04
N THR A 132 10.91 13.35 15.37
CA THR A 132 11.96 12.98 16.32
C THR A 132 12.16 11.46 16.35
N SER A 133 11.07 10.68 16.36
CA SER A 133 11.18 9.22 16.41
C SER A 133 11.90 8.69 15.16
N ILE A 134 11.55 9.14 13.96
CA ILE A 134 12.24 8.79 12.71
C ILE A 134 13.72 9.19 12.77
N TYR A 135 14.03 10.42 13.21
CA TYR A 135 15.41 10.91 13.35
C TYR A 135 16.25 10.04 14.29
N THR A 136 15.70 9.63 15.44
CA THR A 136 16.43 8.79 16.40
C THR A 136 16.70 7.37 15.91
N LYS A 137 16.09 6.97 14.79
CA LYS A 137 16.27 5.65 14.16
C LYS A 137 17.24 5.65 13.00
N ILE A 138 17.86 6.79 12.70
CA ILE A 138 18.98 6.86 11.77
C ILE A 138 20.10 5.92 12.26
N THR A 139 20.54 5.03 11.36
CA THR A 139 21.60 4.07 11.64
C THR A 139 22.91 4.83 11.91
N PRO A 140 23.54 4.67 13.09
CA PRO A 140 24.64 5.54 13.51
C PRO A 140 26.00 5.17 12.91
N SER A 141 26.18 3.95 12.41
CA SER A 141 27.47 3.43 11.94
C SER A 141 27.32 2.27 10.96
N GLY A 142 28.44 1.80 10.40
CA GLY A 142 28.47 0.71 9.43
C GLY A 142 28.12 1.13 8.01
N SER A 143 27.93 0.15 7.11
CA SER A 143 27.60 0.42 5.71
C SER A 143 26.29 1.19 5.58
N ALA A 144 25.26 0.82 6.35
CA ALA A 144 23.96 1.48 6.34
C ALA A 144 23.88 2.78 7.13
N LYS A 145 25.01 3.35 7.57
CA LYS A 145 25.04 4.67 8.23
C LYS A 145 24.22 5.69 7.44
N ASP A 146 23.48 6.53 8.17
CA ASP A 146 22.63 7.60 7.68
C ASP A 146 21.29 7.14 7.06
N LEU A 147 21.03 5.82 6.96
CA LEU A 147 19.72 5.26 6.56
C LEU A 147 18.82 4.97 7.76
N VAL A 148 17.50 4.97 7.54
CA VAL A 148 16.49 4.62 8.55
C VAL A 148 15.90 3.24 8.24
N PRO A 149 15.91 2.26 9.18
CA PRO A 149 15.24 0.97 8.97
C PRO A 149 13.76 1.15 8.64
N ALA A 150 13.22 0.28 7.79
CA ALA A 150 11.80 0.31 7.42
C ALA A 150 10.89 0.11 8.63
N TRP A 151 11.23 -0.86 9.50
CA TRP A 151 10.40 -1.27 10.63
C TRP A 151 11.11 -1.14 11.98
N PHE A 152 10.32 -1.02 13.05
CA PHE A 152 10.77 -0.88 14.43
C PHE A 152 10.08 -1.92 15.34
N PRO A 153 10.80 -2.82 16.04
CA PRO A 153 12.19 -3.22 15.78
C PRO A 153 12.30 -4.04 14.52
N GLU A 154 13.43 -3.96 13.86
CA GLU A 154 13.79 -4.89 12.80
C GLU A 154 15.09 -5.60 13.18
N GLN A 155 15.01 -6.92 13.40
CA GLN A 155 16.20 -7.72 13.77
C GLN A 155 17.22 -7.79 12.64
N ASN A 156 16.73 -7.79 11.39
CA ASN A 156 17.53 -7.76 10.17
C ASN A 156 17.09 -6.53 9.35
N PRO A 157 17.69 -5.34 9.60
CA PRO A 157 17.23 -4.10 9.01
C PRO A 157 17.11 -4.16 7.48
N ASN A 158 15.95 -3.77 6.98
CA ASN A 158 15.66 -3.55 5.57
C ASN A 158 15.53 -2.04 5.34
N TYR A 159 16.29 -1.53 4.39
CA TYR A 159 16.29 -0.11 4.03
C TYR A 159 15.52 0.05 2.73
N ASN A 160 14.19 0.09 2.84
CA ASN A 160 13.31 0.30 1.71
C ASN A 160 13.46 1.73 1.15
N THR A 161 13.57 1.85 -0.17
CA THR A 161 13.80 3.13 -0.85
C THR A 161 12.62 4.10 -0.70
N TYR A 162 11.38 3.60 -0.73
CA TYR A 162 10.18 4.39 -0.48
C TYR A 162 10.21 5.01 0.93
N VAL A 163 10.51 4.18 1.93
CA VAL A 163 10.70 4.64 3.32
C VAL A 163 11.81 5.70 3.44
N GLN A 164 12.93 5.55 2.74
CA GLN A 164 13.99 6.56 2.77
C GLN A 164 13.51 7.89 2.19
N ALA A 165 12.71 7.87 1.12
CA ALA A 165 12.14 9.07 0.53
C ALA A 165 11.17 9.78 1.50
N GLU A 166 10.32 9.03 2.19
CA GLU A 166 9.44 9.58 3.23
C GLU A 166 10.22 10.21 4.38
N ALA A 167 11.23 9.51 4.92
CA ALA A 167 12.08 10.04 5.98
C ALA A 167 12.79 11.34 5.54
N LEU A 168 13.29 11.37 4.31
CA LEU A 168 13.90 12.57 3.73
C LEU A 168 12.90 13.73 3.67
N LEU A 169 11.68 13.50 3.20
CA LEU A 169 10.62 14.51 3.16
C LEU A 169 10.29 15.03 4.57
N VAL A 170 10.12 14.14 5.55
CA VAL A 170 9.88 14.51 6.96
C VAL A 170 10.99 15.44 7.45
N PHE A 171 12.26 15.08 7.24
CA PHE A 171 13.38 15.92 7.68
C PHE A 171 13.42 17.29 6.99
N ILE A 172 13.10 17.36 5.68
CA ILE A 172 13.05 18.63 4.96
C ILE A 172 11.93 19.52 5.50
N TYR A 173 10.71 18.99 5.61
CA TYR A 173 9.57 19.76 6.10
C TYR A 173 9.72 20.17 7.56
N GLU A 174 10.32 19.31 8.38
CA GLU A 174 10.55 19.62 9.77
C GLU A 174 11.61 20.71 9.95
N TYR A 175 12.66 20.69 9.12
CA TYR A 175 13.61 21.80 9.06
C TYR A 175 12.94 23.10 8.59
N GLU A 176 12.17 23.09 7.50
CA GLU A 176 11.44 24.26 6.99
C GLU A 176 10.55 24.92 8.05
N ARG A 177 10.00 24.11 8.97
CA ARG A 177 9.09 24.57 10.02
C ARG A 177 9.78 25.08 11.27
N THR A 178 10.95 24.52 11.60
CA THR A 178 11.57 24.70 12.92
C THR A 178 12.92 25.39 12.87
N ASP A 179 13.54 25.50 11.70
CA ASP A 179 14.94 25.85 11.49
C ASP A 179 15.93 24.99 12.31
N ASN A 180 15.49 23.83 12.83
CA ASN A 180 16.33 22.97 13.63
C ASN A 180 17.33 22.22 12.75
N ILE A 181 18.60 22.58 12.90
CA ILE A 181 19.70 22.12 12.06
C ILE A 181 19.89 20.60 12.09
N ILE A 182 19.42 19.89 13.12
CA ILE A 182 19.54 18.42 13.17
C ILE A 182 18.80 17.77 12.00
N TYR A 183 17.64 18.30 11.62
CA TYR A 183 16.83 17.77 10.53
C TYR A 183 17.41 18.15 9.17
N ARG A 184 17.97 19.36 9.04
CA ARG A 184 18.75 19.75 7.85
C ARG A 184 19.92 18.78 7.62
N ASP A 185 20.69 18.52 8.67
CA ASP A 185 21.89 17.67 8.58
C ASP A 185 21.50 16.20 8.31
N ALA A 186 20.42 15.72 8.93
CA ALA A 186 19.83 14.41 8.64
C ALA A 186 19.37 14.30 7.16
N ALA A 187 18.64 15.29 6.65
CA ALA A 187 18.20 15.33 5.25
C ALA A 187 19.39 15.30 4.28
N ARG A 188 20.43 16.10 4.54
CA ARG A 188 21.66 16.11 3.74
C ARG A 188 22.39 14.77 3.75
N ASN A 189 22.52 14.15 4.92
CA ASN A 189 23.23 12.88 5.06
C ASN A 189 22.47 11.73 4.39
N LEU A 190 21.16 11.66 4.60
CA LEU A 190 20.29 10.67 3.95
C LEU A 190 20.28 10.84 2.43
N ALA A 191 20.18 12.08 1.92
CA ALA A 191 20.27 12.35 0.48
C ALA A 191 21.63 11.94 -0.10
N ARG A 192 22.73 12.26 0.58
CA ARG A 192 24.08 11.81 0.17
C ARG A 192 24.13 10.28 0.07
N LYS A 193 23.48 9.60 1.00
CA LYS A 193 23.41 8.15 1.02
C LYS A 193 22.59 7.61 -0.15
N LEU A 194 21.40 8.17 -0.42
CA LEU A 194 20.59 7.84 -1.60
C LEU A 194 21.35 8.05 -2.91
N LEU A 195 22.07 9.16 -3.05
CA LEU A 195 22.93 9.41 -4.22
C LEU A 195 24.00 8.32 -4.39
N SER A 196 24.62 7.86 -3.29
CA SER A 196 25.63 6.79 -3.34
C SER A 196 25.06 5.41 -3.66
N LEU A 197 23.74 5.22 -3.46
CA LEU A 197 23.03 3.98 -3.72
C LEU A 197 22.41 3.92 -5.13
N GLN A 198 22.41 5.04 -5.87
CA GLN A 198 21.91 5.05 -7.24
C GLN A 198 22.71 4.08 -8.10
N ILE A 199 22.00 3.26 -8.90
CA ILE A 199 22.61 2.22 -9.71
C ILE A 199 23.56 2.88 -10.73
N PRO A 200 24.87 2.52 -10.71
CA PRO A 200 25.87 3.24 -11.48
C PRO A 200 25.77 2.94 -12.98
N THR A 201 26.26 3.87 -13.79
CA THR A 201 26.36 3.72 -15.25
C THR A 201 27.09 2.44 -15.63
N GLY A 202 26.60 1.75 -16.67
CA GLY A 202 27.15 0.48 -17.13
C GLY A 202 26.59 -0.76 -16.42
N LYS A 203 25.65 -0.59 -15.48
CA LYS A 203 24.83 -1.66 -14.92
C LYS A 203 23.43 -1.64 -15.54
N THR A 204 22.73 -2.77 -15.48
CA THR A 204 21.29 -2.84 -15.76
C THR A 204 20.56 -1.89 -14.82
N ASN A 205 19.53 -1.19 -15.31
CA ASN A 205 18.76 -0.17 -14.56
C ASN A 205 19.59 1.01 -14.03
N ALA A 206 20.72 1.33 -14.68
CA ALA A 206 21.50 2.53 -14.35
C ALA A 206 20.62 3.79 -14.27
N GLY A 207 20.79 4.56 -13.20
CA GLY A 207 19.98 5.73 -12.88
C GLY A 207 18.82 5.47 -11.92
N ALA A 208 18.36 4.22 -11.78
CA ALA A 208 17.37 3.83 -10.77
C ALA A 208 18.01 3.59 -9.39
N TRP A 209 17.17 3.19 -8.44
CA TRP A 209 17.56 2.68 -7.13
C TRP A 209 16.96 1.30 -6.96
N TYR A 210 17.67 0.40 -6.28
CA TYR A 210 17.07 -0.84 -5.84
C TYR A 210 15.88 -0.59 -4.92
N THR A 211 14.93 -1.51 -4.96
CA THR A 211 13.71 -1.45 -4.17
C THR A 211 14.00 -1.39 -2.67
N SER A 212 14.96 -2.18 -2.21
CA SER A 212 15.46 -2.10 -0.85
C SER A 212 16.90 -2.59 -0.73
N TYR A 213 17.48 -2.39 0.45
CA TYR A 213 18.85 -2.76 0.76
C TYR A 213 18.92 -3.48 2.10
N ASP A 214 19.78 -4.49 2.21
CA ASP A 214 20.13 -5.10 3.49
C ASP A 214 21.13 -4.22 4.28
N LYS A 215 21.55 -4.69 5.45
CA LYS A 215 22.57 -4.03 6.29
C LYS A 215 23.93 -3.81 5.62
N ASN A 216 24.24 -4.58 4.58
CA ASN A 216 25.48 -4.47 3.80
C ASN A 216 25.33 -3.59 2.56
N LEU A 217 24.12 -3.05 2.33
CA LEU A 217 23.74 -2.31 1.13
C LEU A 217 23.69 -3.17 -0.14
N GLU A 218 23.40 -4.46 0.02
CA GLU A 218 23.12 -5.34 -1.10
C GLU A 218 21.60 -5.43 -1.29
N PRO A 219 21.09 -5.50 -2.55
CA PRO A 219 19.69 -5.78 -2.77
C PRO A 219 19.37 -7.17 -2.17
N PRO A 220 18.46 -7.27 -1.19
CA PRO A 220 18.25 -8.50 -0.45
C PRO A 220 17.61 -9.61 -1.30
N SER A 221 16.97 -9.25 -2.41
CA SER A 221 16.26 -10.18 -3.29
C SER A 221 17.05 -10.35 -4.59
N GLN A 222 18.05 -11.23 -4.57
CA GLN A 222 18.72 -11.60 -5.82
C GLN A 222 17.70 -12.25 -6.78
N PRO A 223 17.70 -11.90 -8.08
CA PRO A 223 16.80 -12.54 -9.04
C PRO A 223 16.99 -14.05 -9.01
N LEU A 224 15.89 -14.80 -9.11
CA LEU A 224 15.97 -16.25 -9.21
C LEU A 224 16.85 -16.63 -10.41
N PRO A 225 17.89 -17.46 -10.21
CA PRO A 225 18.74 -17.87 -11.31
C PRO A 225 17.93 -18.72 -12.31
N ASN A 226 17.73 -18.19 -13.51
CA ASN A 226 17.32 -18.89 -14.74
C ASN A 226 16.44 -20.14 -14.53
N LEU A 227 15.13 -19.95 -14.34
CA LEU A 227 14.16 -21.03 -14.61
C LEU A 227 13.97 -21.18 -16.14
N ALA A 228 15.00 -21.70 -16.82
CA ALA A 228 14.95 -22.34 -18.15
C ALA A 228 14.57 -21.44 -19.38
N PRO A 229 14.69 -21.93 -20.64
CA PRO A 229 15.18 -21.14 -21.78
C PRO A 229 14.07 -20.53 -22.63
N ASP A 230 13.47 -19.42 -22.20
CA ASP A 230 12.78 -18.47 -23.10
C ASP A 230 12.69 -17.09 -22.41
N PRO A 231 12.41 -16.01 -23.17
CA PRO A 231 13.21 -14.79 -23.14
C PRO A 231 13.14 -14.08 -21.79
N GLN A 232 14.19 -13.28 -21.53
CA GLN A 232 14.33 -12.23 -20.51
C GLN A 232 13.07 -11.95 -19.67
N PRO A 233 13.19 -11.84 -18.32
CA PRO A 233 12.05 -11.52 -17.48
C PRO A 233 11.31 -10.30 -18.04
N LEU A 234 10.02 -10.47 -18.38
CA LEU A 234 9.17 -9.40 -18.87
C LEU A 234 9.01 -8.39 -17.73
N CYS A 235 9.71 -7.25 -17.85
CA CYS A 235 9.50 -6.09 -17.01
C CYS A 235 8.23 -5.37 -17.48
N ASP A 236 7.07 -5.95 -17.19
CA ASP A 236 5.75 -5.43 -17.59
C ASP A 236 5.09 -4.60 -16.47
N GLY A 237 5.77 -4.41 -15.33
CA GLY A 237 5.20 -3.70 -14.21
C GLY A 237 4.32 -4.53 -13.27
N ASN A 238 4.21 -5.86 -13.47
CA ASN A 238 3.60 -6.78 -12.49
C ASN A 238 4.68 -7.49 -11.67
N GLU A 239 5.81 -6.85 -11.41
CA GLU A 239 6.87 -7.49 -10.66
C GLU A 239 6.42 -7.75 -9.23
N ILE A 240 6.46 -9.02 -8.82
CA ILE A 240 6.03 -9.48 -7.50
C ILE A 240 7.17 -10.13 -6.73
N MET A 241 7.06 -10.10 -5.40
CA MET A 241 7.76 -11.03 -4.52
C MET A 241 7.04 -12.38 -4.58
N ILE A 242 7.80 -13.46 -4.68
CA ILE A 242 7.28 -14.82 -4.55
C ILE A 242 7.94 -15.52 -3.38
N GLN A 243 7.19 -16.35 -2.69
CA GLN A 243 7.75 -17.21 -1.67
C GLN A 243 8.47 -18.39 -2.35
N HIS A 244 9.76 -18.52 -2.10
CA HIS A 244 10.55 -19.67 -2.52
C HIS A 244 11.23 -20.25 -1.29
N GLN A 245 10.74 -21.42 -0.85
CA GLN A 245 11.10 -22.00 0.45
C GLN A 245 10.72 -21.03 1.60
N GLU A 246 11.59 -20.86 2.60
CA GLU A 246 11.38 -19.97 3.75
C GLU A 246 11.78 -18.50 3.46
N GLN A 247 12.17 -18.19 2.21
CA GLN A 247 12.61 -16.85 1.82
C GLN A 247 11.65 -16.26 0.80
N LEU A 248 11.37 -14.96 0.95
CA LEU A 248 10.76 -14.16 -0.09
C LEU A 248 11.85 -13.76 -1.07
N VAL A 249 11.68 -14.12 -2.34
CA VAL A 249 12.58 -13.75 -3.44
C VAL A 249 11.81 -12.95 -4.45
N ALA A 250 12.46 -11.95 -5.03
CA ALA A 250 11.91 -11.22 -6.16
C ALA A 250 11.80 -12.20 -7.34
N ASN A 251 10.59 -12.37 -7.88
CA ASN A 251 10.46 -13.06 -9.15
C ASN A 251 11.15 -12.19 -10.22
N ASN A 252 10.88 -10.87 -10.22
CA ASN A 252 11.48 -9.86 -11.11
C ASN A 252 11.68 -8.43 -10.52
N ILE A 253 11.28 -8.14 -9.26
CA ILE A 253 11.29 -6.76 -8.70
C ILE A 253 12.68 -6.11 -8.76
N ASP A 254 13.72 -6.76 -8.24
CA ASP A 254 15.09 -6.20 -8.27
C ASP A 254 15.78 -6.38 -9.64
N ALA A 255 15.16 -7.12 -10.57
CA ALA A 255 15.65 -7.23 -11.95
C ALA A 255 15.12 -6.10 -12.85
N CYS A 256 13.91 -5.63 -12.59
CA CYS A 256 13.20 -4.63 -13.39
C CYS A 256 13.11 -3.25 -12.72
N GLU A 257 13.46 -3.21 -11.41
CA GLU A 257 13.20 -2.16 -10.42
C GLU A 257 11.74 -1.72 -10.34
N TRP A 258 11.24 -1.55 -9.11
CA TRP A 258 9.91 -0.98 -8.94
C TRP A 258 9.93 0.52 -9.24
N VAL A 259 9.30 0.92 -10.35
CA VAL A 259 9.24 2.33 -10.79
C VAL A 259 8.66 3.25 -9.71
N GLY A 260 7.75 2.75 -8.88
CA GLY A 260 7.13 3.55 -7.84
C GLY A 260 8.13 4.08 -6.81
N ASN A 261 9.11 3.26 -6.43
CA ASN A 261 10.18 3.66 -5.50
C ASN A 261 11.05 4.77 -6.10
N VAL A 262 11.37 4.67 -7.39
CA VAL A 262 12.13 5.70 -8.10
C VAL A 262 11.34 7.01 -8.13
N GLY A 263 10.02 6.96 -8.38
CA GLY A 263 9.13 8.11 -8.31
C GLY A 263 9.18 8.84 -6.96
N TRP A 264 9.09 8.09 -5.86
CA TRP A 264 9.20 8.64 -4.50
C TRP A 264 10.56 9.29 -4.20
N VAL A 265 11.66 8.67 -4.64
CA VAL A 265 13.00 9.27 -4.52
C VAL A 265 13.08 10.58 -5.29
N LEU A 266 12.55 10.64 -6.51
CA LEU A 266 12.53 11.87 -7.30
C LEU A 266 11.74 12.98 -6.59
N ILE A 267 10.58 12.67 -6.00
CA ILE A 267 9.80 13.64 -5.19
C ILE A 267 10.66 14.20 -4.05
N ALA A 268 11.30 13.33 -3.28
CA ALA A 268 12.08 13.74 -2.11
C ALA A 268 13.37 14.51 -2.47
N LEU A 269 14.11 14.05 -3.48
CA LEU A 269 15.33 14.71 -3.95
C LEU A 269 15.05 16.05 -4.62
N GLU A 270 13.97 16.19 -5.39
CA GLU A 270 13.56 17.48 -5.95
C GLU A 270 13.10 18.44 -4.86
N LYS A 271 12.36 17.97 -3.84
CA LYS A 271 12.03 18.81 -2.69
C LYS A 271 13.29 19.29 -1.97
N LEU A 272 14.32 18.46 -1.83
CA LEU A 272 15.62 18.87 -1.28
C LEU A 272 16.32 19.92 -2.17
N HIS A 273 16.33 19.69 -3.49
CA HIS A 273 16.97 20.55 -4.49
C HIS A 273 16.35 21.95 -4.49
N ARG A 274 15.02 22.03 -4.56
CA ARG A 274 14.26 23.28 -4.58
C ARG A 274 14.46 24.14 -3.34
N ASN A 275 14.73 23.51 -2.19
CA ASN A 275 15.03 24.20 -0.95
C ASN A 275 16.50 24.60 -0.79
N GLY A 276 17.37 24.27 -1.74
CA GLY A 276 18.80 24.60 -1.69
C GLY A 276 19.51 23.95 -0.50
N LEU A 277 19.00 22.81 -0.02
CA LEU A 277 19.49 22.21 1.22
C LEU A 277 20.71 21.32 1.02
N TYR A 278 21.06 20.95 -0.21
CA TYR A 278 22.17 20.03 -0.44
C TYR A 278 23.47 20.76 -0.80
N ASP A 279 24.60 20.30 -0.25
CA ASP A 279 25.89 21.00 -0.37
C ASP A 279 26.48 20.96 -1.79
N ASP A 280 26.19 19.90 -2.54
CA ASP A 280 26.60 19.74 -3.96
C ASP A 280 25.37 19.71 -4.87
N PRO A 281 24.80 20.87 -5.23
CA PRO A 281 23.58 20.94 -6.04
C PRO A 281 23.76 20.34 -7.44
N ALA A 282 24.99 20.30 -7.97
CA ALA A 282 25.28 19.72 -9.27
C ALA A 282 25.19 18.19 -9.22
N ALA A 283 25.80 17.55 -8.21
CA ALA A 283 25.68 16.11 -8.01
C ALA A 283 24.23 15.67 -7.72
N LEU A 284 23.48 16.47 -6.95
CA LEU A 284 22.06 16.23 -6.72
C LEU A 284 21.26 16.30 -8.02
N ARG A 285 21.49 17.33 -8.83
CA ARG A 285 20.79 17.48 -10.10
C ARG A 285 21.11 16.33 -11.07
N ASP A 286 22.38 15.95 -11.19
CA ASP A 286 22.81 14.82 -12.02
C ASP A 286 22.14 13.50 -11.59
N ALA A 287 22.00 13.24 -10.29
CA ALA A 287 21.29 12.07 -9.80
C ALA A 287 19.79 12.11 -10.13
N ILE A 288 19.14 13.27 -9.98
CA ILE A 288 17.73 13.47 -10.36
C ILE A 288 17.55 13.23 -11.86
N ASP A 289 18.39 13.84 -12.71
CA ASP A 289 18.30 13.74 -14.16
C ASP A 289 18.45 12.28 -14.63
N LYS A 290 19.38 11.50 -14.03
CA LYS A 290 19.52 10.07 -14.31
C LYS A 290 18.29 9.24 -13.91
N GLY A 291 17.69 9.55 -12.76
CA GLY A 291 16.47 8.88 -12.32
C GLY A 291 15.29 9.19 -13.24
N VAL A 292 15.16 10.44 -13.65
CA VAL A 292 14.18 10.91 -14.64
C VAL A 292 14.35 10.19 -15.98
N GLU A 293 15.57 10.19 -16.52
CA GLU A 293 15.88 9.51 -17.79
C GLU A 293 15.52 8.03 -17.72
N TRP A 294 15.83 7.37 -16.60
CA TRP A 294 15.45 5.98 -16.38
C TRP A 294 13.92 5.82 -16.38
N VAL A 295 13.16 6.61 -15.62
CA VAL A 295 11.68 6.52 -15.58
C VAL A 295 11.07 6.76 -16.96
N ILE A 296 11.54 7.77 -17.70
CA ILE A 296 11.07 8.05 -19.07
C ILE A 296 11.35 6.87 -20.01
N GLY A 297 12.50 6.20 -19.85
CA GLY A 297 12.85 5.01 -20.60
C GLY A 297 11.92 3.81 -20.37
N GLN A 298 11.11 3.86 -19.30
CA GLN A 298 10.13 2.82 -18.97
C GLN A 298 8.71 3.13 -19.48
N ILE A 299 8.50 4.26 -20.16
CA ILE A 299 7.18 4.58 -20.70
C ILE A 299 6.86 3.66 -21.89
N GLY A 300 5.74 2.94 -21.81
CA GLY A 300 5.26 2.04 -22.87
C GLY A 300 5.95 0.67 -22.89
N ARG A 301 6.40 0.13 -21.74
CA ARG A 301 7.01 -1.21 -21.67
C ARG A 301 6.08 -2.32 -22.16
N GLU A 302 4.77 -2.18 -21.92
CA GLU A 302 3.75 -3.13 -22.39
C GLU A 302 3.01 -2.58 -23.62
N PRO A 303 3.19 -3.16 -24.82
CA PRO A 303 2.58 -2.68 -26.04
C PRO A 303 1.05 -2.57 -26.02
N ALA A 304 0.37 -3.40 -25.22
CA ALA A 304 -1.09 -3.34 -25.07
C ALA A 304 -1.58 -2.08 -24.35
N TYR A 305 -0.72 -1.42 -23.58
CA TYR A 305 -1.04 -0.22 -22.78
C TYR A 305 -0.01 0.88 -23.06
N PRO A 306 -0.09 1.55 -24.22
CA PRO A 306 0.85 2.60 -24.57
C PRO A 306 0.90 3.69 -23.48
N ASP A 307 2.09 4.24 -23.29
CA ASP A 307 2.41 5.29 -22.31
C ASP A 307 2.26 4.92 -20.82
N LEU A 308 1.76 3.71 -20.47
CA LEU A 308 1.92 3.17 -19.12
C LEU A 308 3.32 2.60 -18.91
N ILE A 309 3.80 2.72 -17.68
CA ILE A 309 5.06 2.15 -17.23
C ILE A 309 4.84 0.78 -16.60
N SER A 310 3.75 0.63 -15.84
CA SER A 310 3.40 -0.59 -15.13
C SER A 310 1.93 -0.98 -15.34
N LEU A 311 1.64 -2.27 -15.21
CA LEU A 311 0.26 -2.77 -15.20
C LEU A 311 -0.46 -2.49 -13.87
N GLY A 312 0.29 -2.34 -12.77
CA GLY A 312 -0.20 -1.81 -11.51
C GLY A 312 -0.24 -0.28 -11.54
N ILE A 313 -1.40 0.31 -11.26
CA ILE A 313 -1.59 1.77 -11.33
C ILE A 313 -0.76 2.50 -10.26
N GLU A 314 -0.53 1.89 -9.10
CA GLU A 314 0.26 2.46 -8.00
C GLU A 314 1.66 2.95 -8.44
N GLY A 315 2.40 2.10 -9.16
CA GLY A 315 3.73 2.44 -9.66
C GLY A 315 3.68 3.59 -10.65
N ASN A 316 2.66 3.64 -11.50
CA ASN A 316 2.46 4.74 -12.46
C ASN A 316 2.14 6.06 -11.76
N LEU A 317 1.29 6.05 -10.73
CA LEU A 317 0.97 7.25 -9.93
C LEU A 317 2.23 7.84 -9.31
N SER A 318 3.05 7.00 -8.68
CA SER A 318 4.32 7.41 -8.08
C SER A 318 5.29 7.97 -9.12
N ALA A 319 5.42 7.32 -10.30
CA ALA A 319 6.24 7.81 -11.40
C ALA A 319 5.74 9.14 -11.98
N TYR A 320 4.42 9.30 -12.13
CA TYR A 320 3.78 10.55 -12.56
C TYR A 320 4.16 11.71 -11.64
N PHE A 321 4.02 11.54 -10.32
CA PHE A 321 4.38 12.58 -9.36
C PHE A 321 5.88 12.83 -9.30
N GLY A 322 6.72 11.80 -9.47
CA GLY A 322 8.16 11.95 -9.64
C GLY A 322 8.53 12.83 -10.83
N LEU A 323 7.99 12.51 -12.02
CA LEU A 323 8.20 13.30 -13.24
C LEU A 323 7.68 14.74 -13.08
N LEU A 324 6.51 14.91 -12.46
CA LEU A 324 5.94 16.23 -12.18
C LEU A 324 6.83 17.05 -11.23
N ALA A 325 7.35 16.42 -10.17
CA ALA A 325 8.29 17.04 -9.23
C ALA A 325 9.62 17.40 -9.91
N SER A 326 10.07 16.62 -10.89
CA SER A 326 11.28 16.93 -11.68
C SER A 326 11.07 17.96 -12.79
N GLY A 327 9.83 18.40 -13.03
CA GLY A 327 9.50 19.38 -14.06
C GLY A 327 9.32 18.80 -15.46
N GLU A 328 9.29 17.48 -15.59
CA GLU A 328 9.12 16.75 -16.85
C GLU A 328 7.65 16.69 -17.31
N LYS A 329 7.08 17.88 -17.55
CA LYS A 329 5.65 18.05 -17.79
C LYS A 329 5.11 17.20 -18.94
N GLN A 330 5.84 17.08 -20.04
CA GLN A 330 5.38 16.29 -21.20
C GLN A 330 5.36 14.79 -20.90
N ALA A 331 6.36 14.27 -20.19
CA ALA A 331 6.39 12.87 -19.80
C ALA A 331 5.30 12.58 -18.75
N ALA A 332 5.16 13.46 -17.75
CA ALA A 332 4.09 13.37 -16.75
C ALA A 332 2.69 13.44 -17.40
N GLU A 333 2.47 14.31 -18.38
CA GLU A 333 1.19 14.41 -19.08
C GLU A 333 0.84 13.13 -19.84
N ARG A 334 1.81 12.52 -20.56
CA ARG A 334 1.58 11.24 -21.25
C ARG A 334 1.22 10.12 -20.28
N VAL A 335 2.01 9.96 -19.22
CA VAL A 335 1.75 8.93 -18.20
C VAL A 335 0.41 9.21 -17.51
N GLY A 336 0.09 10.46 -17.19
CA GLY A 336 -1.18 10.85 -16.59
C GLY A 336 -2.39 10.56 -17.48
N GLN A 337 -2.30 10.83 -18.79
CA GLN A 337 -3.33 10.45 -19.75
C GLN A 337 -3.55 8.94 -19.77
N ALA A 338 -2.47 8.17 -19.78
CA ALA A 338 -2.54 6.71 -19.77
C ALA A 338 -3.11 6.15 -18.45
N ILE A 339 -2.71 6.70 -17.29
CA ILE A 339 -3.27 6.33 -15.98
C ILE A 339 -4.79 6.55 -15.98
N PHE A 340 -5.26 7.71 -16.44
CA PHE A 340 -6.70 7.97 -16.48
C PHE A 340 -7.40 7.05 -17.46
N GLN A 341 -6.87 6.89 -18.69
CA GLN A 341 -7.47 6.07 -19.73
C GLN A 341 -7.65 4.61 -19.31
N PHE A 342 -6.65 4.01 -18.65
CA PHE A 342 -6.64 2.58 -18.36
C PHE A 342 -6.99 2.26 -16.89
N GLY A 343 -6.70 3.16 -15.97
CA GLY A 343 -6.93 2.99 -14.53
C GLY A 343 -8.32 3.44 -14.08
N TRP A 344 -8.97 4.39 -14.77
CA TRP A 344 -10.31 4.85 -14.39
C TRP A 344 -11.39 3.82 -14.72
N ASP A 345 -12.22 3.49 -13.73
CA ASP A 345 -13.46 2.75 -13.91
C ASP A 345 -14.63 3.75 -14.05
N PRO A 346 -15.20 3.95 -15.25
CA PRO A 346 -16.31 4.88 -15.45
C PRO A 346 -17.64 4.35 -14.90
N VAL A 347 -17.75 3.06 -14.60
CA VAL A 347 -18.97 2.42 -14.07
C VAL A 347 -19.06 2.63 -12.57
N GLN A 348 -17.99 2.29 -11.84
CA GLN A 348 -17.94 2.46 -10.37
C GLN A 348 -17.45 3.84 -9.94
N ARG A 349 -16.95 4.64 -10.90
CA ARG A 349 -16.35 5.97 -10.72
C ARG A 349 -15.27 5.95 -9.65
N ARG A 350 -14.21 5.19 -9.92
CA ARG A 350 -13.02 5.03 -9.07
C ARG A 350 -11.76 4.75 -9.89
N MET A 351 -10.60 4.96 -9.29
CA MET A 351 -9.34 4.39 -9.81
C MET A 351 -9.24 2.90 -9.45
N ARG A 352 -8.85 2.06 -10.42
CA ARG A 352 -8.56 0.63 -10.24
C ARG A 352 -7.08 0.43 -9.89
N PRO A 353 -6.74 -0.56 -9.03
CA PRO A 353 -5.35 -0.85 -8.68
C PRO A 353 -4.52 -1.37 -9.87
N GLY A 354 -5.17 -1.89 -10.92
CA GLY A 354 -4.53 -2.35 -12.14
C GLY A 354 -5.44 -2.19 -13.36
N VAL A 355 -4.90 -2.52 -14.53
CA VAL A 355 -5.55 -2.28 -15.83
C VAL A 355 -6.31 -3.47 -16.39
N ARG A 356 -6.07 -4.68 -15.87
CA ARG A 356 -6.67 -5.92 -16.38
C ARG A 356 -8.09 -6.10 -15.83
N PRO A 357 -8.95 -6.90 -16.49
CA PRO A 357 -10.29 -7.19 -15.98
C PRO A 357 -10.31 -7.82 -14.59
N ALA A 358 -9.28 -8.60 -14.24
CA ALA A 358 -9.15 -9.24 -12.93
C ALA A 358 -8.77 -8.27 -11.81
N ASP A 359 -8.30 -7.05 -12.13
CA ASP A 359 -7.88 -6.04 -11.15
C ASP A 359 -9.09 -5.28 -10.57
N ALA A 360 -10.10 -6.05 -10.15
CA ALA A 360 -11.36 -5.53 -9.61
C ALA A 360 -11.26 -5.13 -8.13
N ALA A 361 -10.15 -5.44 -7.46
CA ALA A 361 -9.88 -5.08 -6.07
C ALA A 361 -9.88 -3.55 -5.86
N THR A 362 -9.85 -3.14 -4.59
CA THR A 362 -9.76 -1.73 -4.19
C THR A 362 -8.59 -1.59 -3.24
N ALA A 363 -7.75 -0.59 -3.48
CA ALA A 363 -6.56 -0.32 -2.69
C ALA A 363 -6.59 1.15 -2.28
N MET A 364 -6.21 1.47 -1.03
CA MET A 364 -6.32 2.83 -0.52
C MET A 364 -5.39 3.80 -1.25
N ASP A 365 -4.12 3.43 -1.42
CA ASP A 365 -3.10 4.17 -2.20
C ASP A 365 -3.57 4.54 -3.60
N VAL A 366 -4.31 3.65 -4.28
CA VAL A 366 -4.77 3.90 -5.64
C VAL A 366 -6.15 4.55 -5.70
N SER A 367 -7.18 4.00 -5.05
CA SER A 367 -8.55 4.49 -5.20
C SER A 367 -8.84 5.73 -4.33
N GLY A 368 -8.16 5.86 -3.18
CA GLY A 368 -8.52 6.80 -2.13
C GLY A 368 -7.52 7.93 -1.91
N SER A 369 -6.22 7.63 -1.77
CA SER A 369 -5.19 8.62 -1.44
C SER A 369 -4.49 9.15 -2.69
N TRP A 370 -3.48 8.45 -3.22
CA TRP A 370 -2.63 8.98 -4.30
C TRP A 370 -3.41 9.12 -5.62
N GLY A 371 -4.34 8.21 -5.93
CA GLY A 371 -5.18 8.37 -7.12
C GLY A 371 -6.15 9.55 -7.02
N THR A 372 -6.67 9.87 -5.83
CA THR A 372 -7.48 11.09 -5.62
C THR A 372 -6.63 12.34 -5.83
N THR A 373 -5.42 12.39 -5.24
CA THR A 373 -4.48 13.49 -5.47
C THR A 373 -4.12 13.61 -6.96
N PHE A 374 -3.95 12.48 -7.64
CA PHE A 374 -3.67 12.44 -9.08
C PHE A 374 -4.82 13.03 -9.89
N LEU A 375 -6.05 12.58 -9.65
CA LEU A 375 -7.25 13.10 -10.32
C LEU A 375 -7.38 14.61 -10.13
N CYS A 376 -7.14 15.13 -8.92
CA CYS A 376 -7.07 16.57 -8.69
C CYS A 376 -5.96 17.26 -9.50
N SER A 377 -4.78 16.64 -9.59
CA SER A 377 -3.61 17.23 -10.28
C SER A 377 -3.81 17.40 -11.77
N ILE A 378 -4.67 16.58 -12.39
CA ILE A 378 -5.03 16.64 -13.80
C ILE A 378 -6.36 17.41 -14.05
N GLY A 379 -6.94 17.99 -13.00
CA GLY A 379 -8.16 18.80 -13.06
C GLY A 379 -9.48 18.02 -13.00
N MET A 380 -9.44 16.72 -12.71
CA MET A 380 -10.60 15.83 -12.62
C MET A 380 -11.17 15.81 -11.19
N ILE A 381 -11.68 16.97 -10.75
CA ILE A 381 -12.15 17.16 -9.37
C ILE A 381 -13.39 16.32 -9.05
N GLU A 382 -14.32 16.18 -9.99
CA GLU A 382 -15.54 15.37 -9.78
C GLU A 382 -15.18 13.89 -9.66
N GLU A 383 -14.31 13.38 -10.55
CA GLU A 383 -13.79 12.01 -10.48
C GLU A 383 -13.02 11.76 -9.17
N ALA A 384 -12.26 12.74 -8.70
CA ALA A 384 -11.53 12.65 -7.42
C ALA A 384 -12.50 12.47 -6.25
N LEU A 385 -13.58 13.28 -6.19
CA LEU A 385 -14.63 13.15 -5.17
C LEU A 385 -15.39 11.83 -5.27
N ASP A 386 -15.70 11.38 -6.50
CA ASP A 386 -16.37 10.10 -6.71
C ASP A 386 -15.49 8.91 -6.26
N SER A 387 -14.20 8.91 -6.61
CA SER A 387 -13.24 7.86 -6.25
C SER A 387 -13.02 7.81 -4.75
N GLN A 388 -12.96 8.98 -4.11
CA GLN A 388 -12.87 9.11 -2.66
C GLN A 388 -14.13 8.58 -1.98
N GLY A 389 -15.33 8.95 -2.44
CA GLY A 389 -16.58 8.41 -1.93
C GLY A 389 -16.67 6.89 -2.10
N TYR A 390 -16.12 6.34 -3.20
CA TYR A 390 -16.01 4.89 -3.40
C TYR A 390 -15.19 4.28 -2.27
N THR A 391 -14.00 4.81 -2.11
CA THR A 391 -13.00 4.30 -1.18
C THR A 391 -13.50 4.41 0.25
N ALA A 392 -14.09 5.53 0.63
CA ALA A 392 -14.69 5.71 1.94
C ALA A 392 -15.82 4.70 2.20
N THR A 393 -16.61 4.36 1.18
CA THR A 393 -17.70 3.39 1.33
C THR A 393 -17.17 1.98 1.59
N VAL A 394 -16.08 1.58 0.94
CA VAL A 394 -15.66 0.17 0.93
C VAL A 394 -14.45 -0.16 1.80
N LEU A 395 -13.61 0.84 2.12
CA LEU A 395 -12.38 0.67 2.88
C LEU A 395 -12.49 1.20 4.31
N ARG A 396 -13.52 1.97 4.64
CA ARG A 396 -13.71 2.44 6.02
C ARG A 396 -13.97 1.25 6.94
N THR A 397 -13.30 1.23 8.08
CA THR A 397 -13.38 0.14 9.05
C THR A 397 -13.14 0.65 10.47
N ARG A 398 -13.36 -0.22 11.45
CA ARG A 398 -13.12 0.04 12.87
C ARG A 398 -12.24 -1.04 13.48
N SER A 399 -11.51 -0.66 14.52
CA SER A 399 -10.77 -1.63 15.33
C SER A 399 -11.74 -2.59 16.03
N PHE A 400 -11.26 -3.76 16.44
CA PHE A 400 -12.12 -4.77 17.11
C PHE A 400 -12.69 -4.29 18.44
N SER A 401 -11.96 -3.41 19.14
CA SER A 401 -12.43 -2.74 20.34
C SER A 401 -13.52 -1.69 20.06
N GLU A 402 -13.80 -1.41 18.78
CA GLU A 402 -14.64 -0.32 18.29
C GLU A 402 -14.19 1.09 18.73
N THR A 403 -12.94 1.21 19.21
CA THR A 403 -12.41 2.47 19.76
C THR A 403 -11.69 3.34 18.75
N VAL A 404 -11.28 2.78 17.61
CA VAL A 404 -10.58 3.51 16.55
C VAL A 404 -11.29 3.27 15.22
N THR A 405 -11.65 4.34 14.55
CA THR A 405 -12.17 4.36 13.18
C THR A 405 -11.09 4.82 12.24
N GLY A 406 -11.01 4.19 11.07
CA GLY A 406 -10.11 4.63 10.01
C GLY A 406 -10.38 3.85 8.74
N TYR A 407 -9.31 3.54 8.03
CA TYR A 407 -9.39 2.84 6.77
C TYR A 407 -8.48 1.60 6.73
N GLY A 408 -8.91 0.60 5.97
CA GLY A 408 -8.09 -0.53 5.59
C GLY A 408 -7.04 -0.18 4.53
N ASP A 409 -6.37 -1.21 4.05
CA ASP A 409 -5.20 -1.10 3.17
C ASP A 409 -5.45 -1.77 1.80
N ILE A 410 -4.36 -2.14 1.11
CA ILE A 410 -4.38 -2.93 -0.13
C ILE A 410 -5.03 -4.32 0.05
N ALA A 411 -5.01 -4.86 1.27
CA ALA A 411 -5.62 -6.13 1.59
C ALA A 411 -7.09 -5.99 2.02
N GLY A 412 -7.66 -4.78 2.09
CA GLY A 412 -9.09 -4.52 2.35
C GLY A 412 -9.41 -3.95 3.75
N PRO A 413 -10.70 -3.74 4.09
CA PRO A 413 -11.15 -3.06 5.32
C PRO A 413 -11.09 -3.93 6.58
N PHE A 414 -10.08 -4.78 6.75
CA PHE A 414 -10.06 -5.74 7.86
C PHE A 414 -9.55 -5.17 9.18
N THR A 415 -8.69 -4.17 9.09
CA THR A 415 -8.10 -3.51 10.26
C THR A 415 -7.83 -2.07 9.91
N VAL A 416 -7.86 -1.20 10.92
CA VAL A 416 -7.45 0.18 10.72
C VAL A 416 -5.93 0.19 10.50
N ALA A 417 -5.53 0.40 9.26
CA ALA A 417 -4.13 0.56 8.88
C ALA A 417 -3.76 2.03 9.07
N ILE A 418 -2.83 2.30 9.98
CA ILE A 418 -2.51 3.67 10.40
C ILE A 418 -1.90 4.48 9.26
N GLU A 419 -1.07 3.84 8.44
CA GLU A 419 -0.48 4.43 7.25
C GLU A 419 -1.56 4.91 6.28
N PHE A 420 -2.40 3.98 5.83
CA PHE A 420 -3.43 4.24 4.83
C PHE A 420 -4.53 5.18 5.33
N THR A 421 -4.81 5.15 6.63
CA THR A 421 -5.72 6.13 7.24
C THR A 421 -5.10 7.53 7.22
N ALA A 422 -3.81 7.67 7.52
CA ALA A 422 -3.13 8.96 7.45
C ALA A 422 -2.95 9.45 6.00
N GLN A 423 -2.69 8.54 5.05
CA GLN A 423 -2.72 8.84 3.61
C GLN A 423 -4.09 9.37 3.15
N ALA A 424 -5.17 8.70 3.55
CA ALA A 424 -6.54 9.11 3.29
C ALA A 424 -6.80 10.52 3.88
N ALA A 425 -6.35 10.76 5.12
CA ALA A 425 -6.50 12.06 5.75
C ALA A 425 -5.72 13.17 5.02
N VAL A 426 -4.52 12.88 4.50
CA VAL A 426 -3.74 13.82 3.67
C VAL A 426 -4.48 14.16 2.36
N ALA A 427 -5.08 13.15 1.71
CA ALA A 427 -5.89 13.34 0.51
C ALA A 427 -7.24 14.03 0.79
N GLY A 428 -7.63 14.15 2.07
CA GLY A 428 -8.85 14.80 2.51
C GLY A 428 -10.10 13.95 2.31
N ILE A 429 -10.00 12.62 2.49
CA ILE A 429 -11.17 11.70 2.52
C ILE A 429 -12.11 12.08 3.66
N GLN A 430 -13.40 11.73 3.55
CA GLN A 430 -14.39 11.89 4.61
C GLN A 430 -13.82 11.63 6.01
N ASP A 431 -14.24 12.46 6.95
CA ASP A 431 -13.88 12.39 8.35
C ASP A 431 -12.36 12.47 8.62
N ALA A 432 -11.58 13.07 7.70
CA ALA A 432 -10.11 13.16 7.80
C ALA A 432 -9.64 13.64 9.17
N ASP A 433 -10.24 14.72 9.71
CA ASP A 433 -9.88 15.22 11.03
C ASP A 433 -10.31 14.28 12.16
N SER A 434 -11.51 13.70 12.06
CA SER A 434 -12.04 12.81 13.08
C SER A 434 -11.21 11.54 13.22
N VAL A 435 -10.88 10.88 12.11
CA VAL A 435 -10.06 9.65 12.14
C VAL A 435 -8.65 9.94 12.64
N MET A 436 -8.07 11.09 12.29
CA MET A 436 -6.75 11.48 12.81
C MET A 436 -6.77 11.77 14.31
N ASN A 437 -7.84 12.37 14.84
CA ASN A 437 -8.00 12.56 16.28
C ASN A 437 -8.11 11.24 17.06
N GLU A 438 -8.62 10.17 16.44
CA GLU A 438 -8.62 8.82 17.01
C GLU A 438 -7.26 8.11 16.85
N ILE A 439 -6.47 8.46 15.82
CA ILE A 439 -5.12 7.93 15.62
C ILE A 439 -4.09 8.56 16.55
N TYR A 440 -4.14 9.88 16.81
CA TYR A 440 -3.12 10.57 17.61
C TYR A 440 -2.81 9.92 18.96
N PRO A 441 -3.80 9.46 19.75
CA PRO A 441 -3.55 8.75 21.02
C PRO A 441 -2.80 7.42 20.88
N LEU A 442 -2.70 6.85 19.67
CA LEU A 442 -1.95 5.62 19.39
C LEU A 442 -0.43 5.86 19.26
N GLN A 443 0.02 7.12 19.32
CA GLN A 443 1.44 7.44 19.29
C GLN A 443 2.16 6.72 20.43
N MET A 444 3.18 5.93 20.07
CA MET A 444 3.88 5.06 21.02
C MET A 444 4.60 5.91 22.07
N THR A 445 4.48 5.51 23.33
CA THR A 445 5.10 6.20 24.48
C THR A 445 6.25 5.40 25.10
N ASP A 446 6.51 4.19 24.60
CA ASP A 446 7.58 3.34 25.10
C ASP A 446 8.95 3.94 24.77
N HIS A 447 9.91 3.83 25.70
CA HIS A 447 11.22 4.49 25.50
C HIS A 447 11.96 4.03 24.24
N GLN A 448 11.65 2.84 23.72
CA GLN A 448 12.31 2.31 22.54
C GLN A 448 11.71 2.88 21.24
N TYR A 449 10.41 3.17 21.14
CA TYR A 449 9.77 3.67 19.91
C TYR A 449 8.94 4.94 20.16
N ALA A 450 9.24 5.67 21.23
CA ALA A 450 8.57 6.91 21.60
C ALA A 450 8.41 7.85 20.40
N GLY A 451 7.17 8.23 20.11
CA GLY A 451 6.81 9.12 19.01
C GLY A 451 6.50 8.42 17.67
N ALA A 452 6.84 7.14 17.51
CA ALA A 452 6.44 6.35 16.34
C ALA A 452 4.96 5.92 16.43
N PHE A 453 4.42 5.38 15.33
CA PHE A 453 3.07 4.83 15.28
C PHE A 453 3.07 3.32 14.99
N PRO A 454 2.12 2.56 15.56
CA PRO A 454 1.92 1.15 15.21
C PRO A 454 1.39 1.02 13.78
N GLY A 455 1.68 -0.08 13.10
CA GLY A 455 1.23 -0.27 11.70
C GLY A 455 -0.29 -0.45 11.53
N ALA A 456 -0.91 -1.21 12.44
CA ALA A 456 -2.36 -1.42 12.47
C ALA A 456 -2.85 -1.58 13.92
N THR A 457 -4.16 -1.39 14.15
CA THR A 457 -4.75 -1.53 15.49
C THR A 457 -4.89 -2.98 15.94
N ASP A 458 -5.14 -3.91 15.02
CA ASP A 458 -5.53 -5.29 15.36
C ASP A 458 -4.72 -6.38 14.63
N HIS A 459 -3.69 -6.01 13.85
CA HIS A 459 -2.73 -6.88 13.12
C HIS A 459 -3.33 -8.19 12.56
N TRP A 460 -4.32 -8.08 11.67
CA TRP A 460 -5.18 -9.19 11.27
C TRP A 460 -4.80 -9.94 9.99
N TYR A 461 -3.61 -9.70 9.46
CA TYR A 461 -3.20 -10.28 8.19
C TYR A 461 -2.73 -11.72 8.42
N GLY A 462 -3.68 -12.66 8.34
CA GLY A 462 -3.38 -14.07 8.52
C GLY A 462 -2.49 -14.63 7.41
N GLY A 463 -1.25 -14.96 7.75
CA GLY A 463 -0.29 -15.61 6.85
C GLY A 463 1.11 -14.99 6.91
N SER A 464 2.05 -15.54 6.13
CA SER A 464 3.31 -14.86 5.83
C SER A 464 3.00 -13.56 5.10
N LEU A 465 3.20 -12.44 5.79
CA LEU A 465 3.01 -11.13 5.19
C LEU A 465 3.99 -10.92 4.04
N PRO A 466 3.53 -10.53 2.84
CA PRO A 466 4.37 -9.82 1.91
C PRO A 466 5.00 -8.62 2.64
N PRO A 467 6.25 -8.23 2.31
CA PRO A 467 6.97 -7.16 3.00
C PRO A 467 6.36 -5.76 2.76
N TRP A 468 5.27 -5.71 2.01
CA TRP A 468 4.54 -4.49 1.65
C TRP A 468 3.31 -4.25 2.53
N ASN A 469 2.94 -5.21 3.40
CA ASN A 469 1.78 -5.06 4.28
C ASN A 469 2.19 -4.24 5.52
N THR A 470 1.52 -3.11 5.72
CA THR A 470 1.86 -2.03 6.66
C THR A 470 1.53 -2.36 8.13
N THR A 471 1.66 -3.62 8.53
CA THR A 471 1.34 -4.05 9.90
C THR A 471 2.38 -3.62 10.91
N MET A 472 3.55 -3.19 10.50
CA MET A 472 4.65 -2.95 11.43
C MET A 472 4.77 -1.47 11.77
N SER A 473 5.13 -1.16 13.02
CA SER A 473 5.64 0.16 13.36
C SER A 473 6.90 0.44 12.58
N GLY A 474 7.12 1.69 12.18
CA GLY A 474 8.23 2.03 11.27
C GLY A 474 8.18 3.47 10.81
N VAL A 475 8.96 3.79 9.78
CA VAL A 475 8.86 5.09 9.10
C VAL A 475 7.50 5.24 8.44
N SER A 476 7.04 4.24 7.70
CA SER A 476 5.63 4.08 7.32
C SER A 476 5.05 3.14 8.39
N PRO A 477 4.10 3.59 9.25
CA PRO A 477 3.14 4.69 9.05
C PRO A 477 3.53 6.08 9.60
N THR A 478 4.58 6.19 10.42
CA THR A 478 4.90 7.40 11.20
C THR A 478 5.04 8.68 10.35
N ALA A 479 5.59 8.59 9.14
CA ALA A 479 5.77 9.69 8.21
C ALA A 479 4.43 10.18 7.63
N TRP A 480 3.50 9.28 7.31
CA TRP A 480 2.17 9.70 6.88
C TRP A 480 1.38 10.38 7.98
N VAL A 481 1.50 9.89 9.23
CA VAL A 481 0.90 10.59 10.37
C VAL A 481 1.55 11.96 10.58
N TYR A 482 2.87 12.08 10.36
CA TYR A 482 3.55 13.38 10.32
C TYR A 482 2.96 14.30 9.25
N PHE A 483 2.77 13.82 8.01
CA PHE A 483 2.20 14.61 6.91
C PHE A 483 0.76 15.06 7.22
N ALA A 484 -0.08 14.15 7.69
CA ALA A 484 -1.47 14.44 8.08
C ALA A 484 -1.55 15.47 9.23
N SER A 485 -0.85 15.22 10.33
CA SER A 485 -0.81 16.13 11.49
C SER A 485 -0.13 17.46 11.20
N SER A 486 0.67 17.50 10.14
CA SER A 486 1.28 18.72 9.63
C SER A 486 0.40 19.47 8.62
N TYR A 487 -0.67 18.85 8.13
CA TYR A 487 -1.44 19.32 6.97
C TYR A 487 -0.51 19.59 5.77
N ILE A 488 0.31 18.58 5.43
CA ILE A 488 1.20 18.55 4.27
C ILE A 488 0.77 17.41 3.37
N ASP A 489 0.66 17.69 2.07
CA ASP A 489 0.60 16.66 1.04
C ASP A 489 1.97 16.57 0.33
N PRO A 490 2.72 15.45 0.49
CA PRO A 490 4.02 15.28 -0.14
C PRO A 490 3.95 15.20 -1.67
N LEU A 491 2.77 14.93 -2.25
CA LEU A 491 2.55 14.84 -3.69
C LEU A 491 2.16 16.18 -4.34
N GLY A 492 2.19 17.29 -3.58
CA GLY A 492 2.06 18.63 -4.10
C GLY A 492 0.72 19.34 -3.81
N GLY A 493 -0.14 18.76 -2.99
CA GLY A 493 -1.36 19.41 -2.50
C GLY A 493 -2.37 19.67 -3.60
N ALA A 494 -2.49 18.78 -4.58
CA ALA A 494 -3.25 19.06 -5.80
C ALA A 494 -4.75 19.32 -5.57
N CYS A 495 -5.36 18.64 -4.59
CA CYS A 495 -6.77 18.92 -4.22
C CYS A 495 -6.93 20.22 -3.41
N GLN A 496 -5.82 20.74 -2.87
CA GLN A 496 -5.78 21.95 -2.03
C GLN A 496 -5.24 23.18 -2.79
N SER A 497 -4.57 22.96 -3.92
CA SER A 497 -3.91 23.96 -4.76
C SER A 497 -4.59 24.05 -6.13
N LYS A 498 -4.57 25.24 -6.76
CA LYS A 498 -5.21 25.47 -8.07
C LYS A 498 -4.28 25.18 -9.26
N ILE A 499 -3.22 24.39 -9.06
CA ILE A 499 -2.24 24.09 -10.10
C ILE A 499 -2.64 22.77 -10.74
N HIS A 500 -3.19 22.83 -11.94
CA HIS A 500 -3.62 21.67 -12.71
C HIS A 500 -2.77 21.53 -13.97
N LEU A 501 -2.39 20.30 -14.31
CA LEU A 501 -1.99 19.97 -15.67
C LEU A 501 -3.27 19.76 -16.49
N PRO A 502 -3.58 20.62 -17.48
CA PRO A 502 -4.76 20.41 -18.31
C PRO A 502 -4.56 19.15 -19.16
N LEU A 503 -5.44 18.16 -19.04
CA LEU A 503 -5.50 17.09 -20.02
C LEU A 503 -6.05 17.66 -21.34
N LEU A 504 -5.23 17.61 -22.40
CA LEU A 504 -5.70 17.87 -23.75
C LEU A 504 -6.40 16.62 -24.28
N PHE A 505 -7.70 16.47 -24.02
CA PHE A 505 -8.51 15.48 -24.73
C PHE A 505 -8.52 15.83 -26.22
N ARG A 506 -8.11 14.88 -27.07
CA ARG A 506 -8.27 14.95 -28.53
C ARG A 506 -9.49 14.16 -28.98
#